data_AF-A0A6N3JZH4-F1
#
_entry.id   AF-A0A6N3JZH4-F1
#
_cell.length_a   1.000
_cell.length_b   1.000
_cell.length_c   1.000
_cell.angle_alpha   90.00
_cell.angle_beta   90.00
_cell.angle_gamma   90.00
#
_symmetry.space_group_name_H-M   'P 1'
#
loop_
_entity.id
_entity.type
_entity.pdbx_description
1 polymer ?
#
loop_
_entity_poly.entity_id
_entity_poly.type
_entity_poly.pdbx_seq_one_letter_code
_entity_poly.pdbx_strand_id
1 'polypeptide(L)'
;MSRNPLRAALTALAALLPVLALGLALTATTPPAAAAATPVRVMPLGDSITGSPGCWRALLWNRLQSTGHTDVDFVGTLGPQGCGVPYDGDNEGHGGYLATNVANQNLLPGWLSATRPDVVLMHFGTNDVWSNIAPATILAAYSKLVDQMRAANPAMTVLVAKIIPMNPASCPECGQRTVALNSLIDGWAAGKTTAASPIVVVDQWTGFSTATDTYDGVHPNAAGDQKMSDRWYPALVAALSRTTPGPTTSPTVSPTPSPTVSPSPTTSPSPTASPTPTAGGCTATWRVAGQWPGGFQGEVTVRNGGAAPIAGWTVRFPLSAGQRISQAWSADVTQSGTTVTARNASWNGALAPAAQTTFGFLADGAVPSPVPAVTCAAN
;
A
#
# COMPACT_ATOMS: atom_id res chain seq x y z
N MET A 1 64.43 2.90 -101.63
CA MET A 1 65.49 2.15 -100.89
C MET A 1 64.92 1.91 -99.50
N SER A 2 64.69 0.72 -98.94
CA SER A 2 65.18 -0.64 -99.17
C SER A 2 64.17 -1.65 -98.55
N ARG A 3 63.89 -2.75 -99.28
CA ARG A 3 63.52 -4.13 -98.86
C ARG A 3 62.27 -4.43 -98.00
N ASN A 4 61.33 -5.15 -98.65
CA ASN A 4 60.39 -6.20 -98.17
C ASN A 4 61.15 -7.44 -97.59
N PRO A 5 60.54 -8.57 -97.10
CA PRO A 5 59.21 -8.88 -96.51
C PRO A 5 59.22 -10.02 -95.41
N LEU A 6 58.03 -10.56 -95.05
CA LEU A 6 57.69 -11.95 -94.61
C LEU A 6 57.71 -12.40 -93.11
N ARG A 7 56.53 -12.88 -92.68
CA ARG A 7 56.17 -14.22 -92.10
C ARG A 7 55.94 -14.45 -90.59
N ALA A 8 54.91 -15.32 -90.37
CA ALA A 8 54.56 -16.21 -89.25
C ALA A 8 53.82 -15.56 -88.04
N ALA A 9 52.55 -15.84 -87.73
CA ALA A 9 51.79 -17.07 -87.44
C ALA A 9 51.84 -17.51 -85.94
N LEU A 10 50.64 -17.86 -85.43
CA LEU A 10 50.28 -18.62 -84.21
C LEU A 10 50.01 -17.88 -82.88
N THR A 11 48.70 -17.74 -82.61
CA THR A 11 47.96 -18.17 -81.39
C THR A 11 48.56 -17.95 -80.00
N ALA A 12 47.87 -17.15 -79.17
CA ALA A 12 47.55 -17.52 -77.79
C ALA A 12 46.31 -16.75 -77.29
N LEU A 13 45.30 -17.52 -76.89
CA LEU A 13 44.06 -17.12 -76.27
C LEU A 13 44.35 -16.61 -74.83
N ALA A 14 43.94 -15.39 -74.49
CA ALA A 14 43.85 -14.96 -73.09
C ALA A 14 42.56 -14.15 -72.93
N ALA A 15 41.48 -14.84 -72.56
CA ALA A 15 40.23 -14.22 -72.18
C ALA A 15 40.43 -13.48 -70.85
N LEU A 16 40.35 -12.14 -70.87
CA LEU A 16 40.20 -11.35 -69.65
C LEU A 16 38.76 -11.51 -69.13
N LEU A 17 38.61 -12.27 -68.04
CA LEU A 17 37.41 -12.24 -67.20
C LEU A 17 37.39 -10.94 -66.38
N PRO A 18 36.32 -10.14 -66.41
CA PRO A 18 36.11 -9.13 -65.38
C PRO A 18 35.63 -9.85 -64.11
N VAL A 19 36.42 -9.78 -63.04
CA VAL A 19 35.98 -10.17 -61.70
C VAL A 19 34.96 -9.12 -61.25
N LEU A 20 33.67 -9.40 -61.48
CA LEU A 20 32.57 -8.64 -60.91
C LEU A 20 32.48 -9.05 -59.43
N ALA A 21 33.09 -8.26 -58.55
CA ALA A 21 32.91 -8.39 -57.12
C ALA A 21 31.45 -8.06 -56.77
N LEU A 22 30.61 -9.08 -56.69
CA LEU A 22 29.25 -8.98 -56.19
C LEU A 22 29.35 -8.77 -54.67
N GLY A 23 29.49 -7.50 -54.26
CA GLY A 23 29.34 -7.12 -52.86
C GLY A 23 27.90 -7.41 -52.46
N LEU A 24 27.68 -8.54 -51.76
CA LEU A 24 26.45 -8.74 -50.99
C LEU A 24 26.41 -7.66 -49.91
N ALA A 25 25.75 -6.55 -50.21
CA ALA A 25 25.30 -5.63 -49.19
C ALA A 25 24.24 -6.38 -48.38
N LEU A 26 24.65 -7.02 -47.28
CA LEU A 26 23.72 -7.39 -46.22
C LEU A 26 23.18 -6.07 -45.67
N THR A 27 22.05 -5.61 -46.19
CA THR A 27 21.25 -4.62 -45.49
C THR A 27 20.78 -5.29 -44.22
N ALA A 28 21.48 -5.04 -43.12
CA ALA A 28 21.01 -5.35 -41.79
C ALA A 28 19.71 -4.56 -41.61
N THR A 29 18.58 -5.21 -41.90
CA THR A 29 17.27 -4.68 -41.55
C THR A 29 17.24 -4.66 -40.03
N THR A 30 17.53 -3.50 -39.43
CA THR A 30 17.20 -3.24 -38.04
C THR A 30 15.74 -3.66 -37.86
N PRO A 31 15.44 -4.58 -36.92
CA PRO A 31 14.07 -4.90 -36.60
C PRO A 31 13.32 -3.58 -36.37
N PRO A 32 12.10 -3.42 -36.90
CA PRO A 32 11.30 -2.27 -36.52
C PRO A 32 11.28 -2.20 -35.00
N ALA A 33 11.61 -1.03 -34.45
CA ALA A 33 11.53 -0.80 -33.02
C ALA A 33 10.16 -1.29 -32.56
N ALA A 34 10.14 -2.21 -31.58
CA ALA A 34 8.89 -2.69 -31.02
C ALA A 34 8.05 -1.46 -30.66
N ALA A 35 6.82 -1.40 -31.18
CA ALA A 35 5.90 -0.34 -30.80
C ALA A 35 5.82 -0.34 -29.26
N ALA A 36 6.07 0.81 -28.64
CA ALA A 36 6.00 0.94 -27.19
C ALA A 36 4.62 0.43 -26.76
N ALA A 37 4.60 -0.51 -25.80
CA ALA A 37 3.36 -1.00 -25.25
C ALA A 37 2.56 0.18 -24.70
N THR A 38 1.26 0.23 -24.96
CA THR A 38 0.40 1.26 -24.36
C THR A 38 0.45 1.13 -22.84
N PRO A 39 0.67 2.24 -22.10
CA PRO A 39 0.68 2.21 -20.64
C PRO A 39 -0.59 1.57 -20.09
N VAL A 40 -0.46 0.85 -18.97
CA VAL A 40 -1.62 0.29 -18.27
C VAL A 40 -2.38 1.43 -17.61
N ARG A 41 -3.66 1.58 -17.94
CA ARG A 41 -4.49 2.67 -17.40
C ARG A 41 -5.13 2.26 -16.09
N VAL A 42 -4.84 3.04 -15.06
CA VAL A 42 -5.21 2.75 -13.68
C VAL A 42 -6.12 3.85 -13.18
N MET A 43 -7.35 3.53 -12.80
CA MET A 43 -8.30 4.49 -12.26
C MET A 43 -8.37 4.38 -10.73
N PRO A 44 -7.87 5.38 -9.98
CA PRO A 44 -8.25 5.58 -8.58
C PRO A 44 -9.71 6.02 -8.50
N LEU A 45 -10.60 5.14 -8.05
CA LEU A 45 -12.04 5.39 -7.93
C LEU A 45 -12.44 5.46 -6.46
N GLY A 46 -13.17 6.51 -6.06
CA GLY A 46 -13.66 6.58 -4.69
C GLY A 46 -14.33 7.88 -4.30
N ASP A 47 -14.33 8.11 -2.99
CA ASP A 47 -14.83 9.33 -2.37
C ASP A 47 -13.70 10.36 -2.10
N SER A 48 -13.87 11.21 -1.08
CA SER A 48 -12.88 12.22 -0.69
C SER A 48 -11.54 11.61 -0.30
N ILE A 49 -11.52 10.39 0.26
CA ILE A 49 -10.26 9.73 0.62
C ILE A 49 -9.44 9.37 -0.63
N THR A 50 -10.10 9.13 -1.77
CA THR A 50 -9.41 8.92 -3.05
C THR A 50 -9.07 10.24 -3.73
N GLY A 51 -10.03 11.17 -3.79
CA GLY A 51 -9.85 12.46 -4.45
C GLY A 51 -9.01 13.40 -3.60
N SER A 52 -9.69 14.15 -2.74
CA SER A 52 -9.08 15.14 -1.87
C SER A 52 -9.91 15.29 -0.60
N PRO A 53 -9.26 15.52 0.55
CA PRO A 53 -7.80 15.68 0.72
C PRO A 53 -7.06 14.35 0.93
N GLY A 54 -5.77 14.35 0.59
CA GLY A 54 -4.86 13.20 0.77
C GLY A 54 -3.84 13.08 -0.37
N CYS A 55 -2.73 12.41 -0.09
CA CYS A 55 -1.57 12.31 -0.97
C CYS A 55 -1.08 10.89 -1.27
N TRP A 56 -1.81 9.85 -0.84
CA TRP A 56 -1.42 8.47 -1.11
C TRP A 56 -1.24 8.17 -2.61
N ARG A 57 -2.01 8.82 -3.50
CA ARG A 57 -1.86 8.67 -4.96
C ARG A 57 -0.51 9.16 -5.44
N ALA A 58 -0.05 10.31 -4.96
CA ALA A 58 1.27 10.84 -5.29
C ALA A 58 2.39 9.94 -4.77
N LEU A 59 2.25 9.41 -3.54
CA LEU A 59 3.20 8.45 -2.97
C LEU A 59 3.24 7.15 -3.78
N LEU A 60 2.08 6.61 -4.14
CA LEU A 60 1.95 5.39 -4.93
C LEU A 60 2.56 5.56 -6.33
N TRP A 61 2.20 6.63 -7.03
CA TRP A 61 2.74 6.96 -8.36
C TRP A 61 4.26 7.06 -8.31
N ASN A 62 4.80 7.90 -7.43
CA ASN A 62 6.25 8.11 -7.34
C ASN A 62 6.99 6.82 -6.96
N ARG A 63 6.38 5.97 -6.12
CA ARG A 63 6.93 4.65 -5.82
C ARG A 63 6.96 3.75 -7.05
N LEU A 64 5.89 3.66 -7.83
CA LEU A 64 5.86 2.90 -9.10
C LEU A 64 6.97 3.37 -10.05
N GLN A 65 7.08 4.68 -10.27
CA GLN A 65 8.11 5.25 -11.14
C GLN A 65 9.52 4.93 -10.63
N SER A 66 9.79 5.13 -9.33
CA SER A 66 11.10 4.87 -8.73
C SER A 66 11.50 3.39 -8.71
N THR A 67 10.55 2.48 -8.87
CA THR A 67 10.76 1.02 -8.85
C THR A 67 10.69 0.39 -10.24
N GLY A 68 10.62 1.20 -11.30
CA GLY A 68 10.68 0.74 -12.69
C GLY A 68 9.32 0.37 -13.31
N HIS A 69 8.21 0.64 -12.63
CA HIS A 69 6.86 0.48 -13.18
C HIS A 69 6.42 1.77 -13.87
N THR A 70 7.14 2.16 -14.93
CA THR A 70 6.95 3.45 -15.62
C THR A 70 5.85 3.42 -16.68
N ASP A 71 5.47 2.24 -17.17
CA ASP A 71 4.43 2.05 -18.19
C ASP A 71 3.01 2.03 -17.57
N VAL A 72 2.72 3.05 -16.76
CA VAL A 72 1.44 3.23 -16.05
C VAL A 72 0.92 4.63 -16.36
N ASP A 73 -0.40 4.74 -16.51
CA ASP A 73 -1.13 5.99 -16.74
C ASP A 73 -2.26 6.04 -15.70
N PHE A 74 -2.24 7.02 -14.78
CA PHE A 74 -3.38 7.22 -13.91
C PHE A 74 -4.47 7.92 -14.73
N VAL A 75 -5.71 7.44 -14.64
CA VAL A 75 -6.81 7.96 -15.45
C VAL A 75 -8.03 8.28 -14.60
N GLY A 76 -8.76 9.30 -15.02
CA GLY A 76 -9.96 9.77 -14.36
C GLY A 76 -10.46 11.07 -14.99
N THR A 77 -11.70 11.45 -14.71
CA THR A 77 -12.23 12.73 -15.21
C THR A 77 -11.79 13.94 -14.37
N LEU A 78 -11.21 13.69 -13.19
CA LEU A 78 -10.64 14.72 -12.33
C LEU A 78 -9.13 14.73 -12.46
N GLY A 79 -8.56 15.93 -12.62
CA GLY A 79 -7.11 16.12 -12.64
C GLY A 79 -6.44 16.03 -11.26
N PRO A 80 -5.14 16.35 -11.17
CA PRO A 80 -4.38 16.34 -9.93
C PRO A 80 -5.00 17.22 -8.84
N GLN A 81 -5.12 16.67 -7.64
CA GLN A 81 -5.62 17.37 -6.46
C GLN A 81 -4.46 17.43 -5.47
N GLY A 82 -3.89 18.63 -5.32
CA GLY A 82 -2.49 18.91 -4.93
C GLY A 82 -1.87 18.10 -3.79
N CYS A 83 -0.55 17.92 -3.87
CA CYS A 83 0.29 17.27 -2.84
C CYS A 83 1.68 17.89 -2.68
N GLY A 84 1.96 19.01 -3.36
CA GLY A 84 3.26 19.68 -3.34
C GLY A 84 4.40 18.92 -4.02
N VAL A 85 4.11 17.79 -4.69
CA VAL A 85 5.08 16.99 -5.46
C VAL A 85 4.54 16.69 -6.86
N PRO A 86 5.39 16.59 -7.90
CA PRO A 86 4.97 16.13 -9.22
C PRO A 86 4.55 14.66 -9.20
N TYR A 87 3.45 14.35 -9.88
CA TYR A 87 2.94 13.00 -10.12
C TYR A 87 1.85 13.07 -11.21
N ASP A 88 1.51 11.93 -11.82
CA ASP A 88 0.27 11.82 -12.56
C ASP A 88 -0.90 11.72 -11.57
N GLY A 89 -1.76 12.73 -11.57
CA GLY A 89 -2.77 12.95 -10.55
C GLY A 89 -4.20 12.73 -11.02
N ASP A 90 -4.39 12.22 -12.23
CA ASP A 90 -5.72 11.92 -12.75
C ASP A 90 -6.41 10.86 -11.87
N ASN A 91 -7.69 11.07 -11.59
CA ASN A 91 -8.46 10.24 -10.66
C ASN A 91 -9.98 10.40 -10.84
N GLU A 92 -10.70 9.50 -10.19
CA GLU A 92 -12.16 9.49 -10.12
C GLU A 92 -12.62 9.51 -8.65
N GLY A 93 -11.99 10.37 -7.84
CA GLY A 93 -12.28 10.55 -6.42
C GLY A 93 -13.21 11.74 -6.14
N HIS A 94 -14.44 11.46 -5.73
CA HIS A 94 -15.50 12.48 -5.58
C HIS A 94 -15.88 12.69 -4.11
N GLY A 95 -15.49 13.83 -3.54
CA GLY A 95 -15.79 14.16 -2.15
C GLY A 95 -17.29 14.12 -1.82
N GLY A 96 -17.64 13.43 -0.74
CA GLY A 96 -19.03 13.28 -0.28
C GLY A 96 -19.89 12.31 -1.08
N TYR A 97 -19.36 11.68 -2.14
CA TYR A 97 -20.15 10.73 -2.93
C TYR A 97 -20.34 9.43 -2.15
N LEU A 98 -21.49 8.80 -2.37
CA LEU A 98 -21.82 7.47 -1.85
C LEU A 98 -21.71 6.47 -3.00
N ALA A 99 -21.13 5.29 -2.74
CA ALA A 99 -21.07 4.20 -3.70
C ALA A 99 -22.48 3.78 -4.16
N THR A 100 -23.44 3.77 -3.23
CA THR A 100 -24.85 3.50 -3.54
C THR A 100 -25.46 4.53 -4.47
N ASN A 101 -25.20 5.82 -4.27
CA ASN A 101 -25.70 6.87 -5.15
C ASN A 101 -25.08 6.78 -6.54
N VAL A 102 -23.75 6.62 -6.64
CA VAL A 102 -23.04 6.44 -7.92
C VAL A 102 -23.60 5.25 -8.69
N ALA A 103 -23.81 4.12 -8.01
CA ALA A 103 -24.38 2.92 -8.61
C ALA A 103 -25.83 3.15 -9.06
N ASN A 104 -26.68 3.74 -8.22
CA ASN A 104 -28.10 3.97 -8.50
C ASN A 104 -28.31 4.95 -9.66
N GLN A 105 -27.54 6.04 -9.68
CA GLN A 105 -27.60 7.09 -10.69
C GLN A 105 -26.85 6.71 -11.98
N ASN A 106 -26.17 5.55 -11.99
CA ASN A 106 -25.48 5.03 -13.17
C ASN A 106 -24.40 5.99 -13.71
N LEU A 107 -23.63 6.60 -12.80
CA LEU A 107 -22.61 7.60 -13.16
C LEU A 107 -21.33 6.98 -13.72
N LEU A 108 -20.90 5.83 -13.16
CA LEU A 108 -19.63 5.19 -13.51
C LEU A 108 -19.45 4.86 -15.01
N PRO A 109 -20.46 4.40 -15.78
CA PRO A 109 -20.31 4.15 -17.22
C PRO A 109 -19.80 5.35 -18.02
N GLY A 110 -20.18 6.58 -17.65
CA GLY A 110 -19.69 7.79 -18.31
C GLY A 110 -18.18 7.98 -18.09
N TRP A 111 -17.71 7.82 -16.85
CA TRP A 111 -16.31 7.89 -16.49
C TRP A 111 -15.48 6.79 -17.17
N LEU A 112 -15.99 5.56 -17.16
CA LEU A 112 -15.35 4.41 -17.83
C LEU A 112 -15.23 4.62 -19.34
N SER A 113 -16.24 5.20 -19.99
CA SER A 113 -16.18 5.49 -21.43
C SER A 113 -15.13 6.56 -21.76
N ALA A 114 -15.00 7.58 -20.91
CA ALA A 114 -14.06 8.68 -21.11
C ALA A 114 -12.59 8.25 -20.92
N THR A 115 -12.32 7.38 -19.96
CA THR A 115 -10.96 7.09 -19.47
C THR A 115 -10.51 5.66 -19.80
N ARG A 116 -11.47 4.75 -19.99
CA ARG A 116 -11.28 3.35 -20.42
C ARG A 116 -10.24 2.59 -19.59
N PRO A 117 -10.31 2.54 -18.25
CA PRO A 117 -9.26 1.92 -17.44
C PRO A 117 -9.10 0.42 -17.71
N ASP A 118 -7.91 -0.10 -17.39
CA ASP A 118 -7.55 -1.52 -17.39
C ASP A 118 -7.56 -2.09 -15.96
N VAL A 119 -7.22 -1.23 -14.98
CA VAL A 119 -7.24 -1.54 -13.55
C VAL A 119 -8.02 -0.45 -12.79
N VAL A 120 -8.86 -0.83 -11.83
CA VAL A 120 -9.53 0.11 -10.92
C VAL A 120 -9.05 -0.12 -9.49
N LEU A 121 -8.63 0.95 -8.80
CA LEU A 121 -8.36 0.97 -7.36
C LEU A 121 -9.57 1.59 -6.67
N MET A 122 -10.43 0.76 -6.09
CA MET A 122 -11.68 1.20 -5.49
C MET A 122 -11.55 1.31 -3.97
N HIS A 123 -11.45 2.54 -3.45
CA HIS A 123 -11.65 2.86 -2.03
C HIS A 123 -12.89 3.74 -1.92
N PHE A 124 -14.01 3.13 -1.56
CA PHE A 124 -15.32 3.79 -1.64
C PHE A 124 -16.27 3.22 -0.59
N GLY A 125 -17.23 3.98 -0.08
CA GLY A 125 -18.22 3.50 0.90
C GLY A 125 -18.11 4.16 2.26
N THR A 126 -17.13 5.04 2.45
CA THR A 126 -16.96 5.81 3.69
C THR A 126 -18.21 6.65 3.97
N ASN A 127 -18.71 7.37 2.96
CA ASN A 127 -19.91 8.20 3.11
C ASN A 127 -21.20 7.36 3.25
N ASP A 128 -21.25 6.16 2.68
CA ASP A 128 -22.38 5.23 2.86
C ASP A 128 -22.44 4.75 4.32
N VAL A 129 -21.29 4.36 4.88
CA VAL A 129 -21.14 4.00 6.29
C VAL A 129 -21.53 5.17 7.19
N TRP A 130 -21.05 6.38 6.87
CA TRP A 130 -21.43 7.59 7.58
C TRP A 130 -22.94 7.83 7.56
N SER A 131 -23.55 7.61 6.41
CA SER A 131 -25.00 7.76 6.19
C SER A 131 -25.83 6.59 6.73
N ASN A 132 -25.23 5.70 7.53
CA ASN A 132 -25.88 4.53 8.13
C ASN A 132 -26.55 3.61 7.09
N ILE A 133 -25.97 3.51 5.89
CA ILE A 133 -26.43 2.57 4.89
C ILE A 133 -25.99 1.15 5.28
N ALA A 134 -26.92 0.20 5.22
CA ALA A 134 -26.65 -1.18 5.58
C ALA A 134 -25.54 -1.79 4.70
N PRO A 135 -24.58 -2.57 5.27
CA PRO A 135 -23.50 -3.20 4.51
C PRO A 135 -23.96 -4.00 3.29
N ALA A 136 -25.08 -4.73 3.40
CA ALA A 136 -25.64 -5.49 2.29
C ALA A 136 -26.03 -4.59 1.10
N THR A 137 -26.57 -3.39 1.36
CA THR A 137 -26.92 -2.40 0.33
C THR A 137 -25.66 -1.82 -0.32
N ILE A 138 -24.61 -1.57 0.47
CA ILE A 138 -23.31 -1.10 -0.04
C ILE A 138 -22.69 -2.16 -0.96
N LEU A 139 -22.70 -3.44 -0.57
CA LEU A 139 -22.16 -4.54 -1.39
C LEU A 139 -22.99 -4.82 -2.64
N ALA A 140 -24.31 -4.57 -2.60
CA ALA A 140 -25.14 -4.59 -3.81
C ALA A 140 -24.73 -3.48 -4.78
N ALA A 141 -24.41 -2.29 -4.28
CA ALA A 141 -23.87 -1.19 -5.10
C ALA A 141 -22.49 -1.53 -5.65
N TYR A 142 -21.55 -2.06 -4.85
CA TYR A 142 -20.26 -2.54 -5.36
C TYR A 142 -20.45 -3.58 -6.47
N SER A 143 -21.41 -4.49 -6.32
CA SER A 143 -21.72 -5.48 -7.35
C SER A 143 -22.12 -4.82 -8.66
N LYS A 144 -23.02 -3.83 -8.61
CA LYS A 144 -23.44 -3.07 -9.80
C LYS A 144 -22.29 -2.28 -10.42
N LEU A 145 -21.44 -1.65 -9.62
CA LEU A 145 -20.26 -0.92 -10.11
C LEU A 145 -19.30 -1.86 -10.83
N VAL A 146 -19.00 -3.03 -10.27
CA VAL A 146 -18.15 -4.04 -10.92
C VAL A 146 -18.79 -4.57 -12.22
N ASP A 147 -20.11 -4.75 -12.26
CA ASP A 147 -20.79 -5.16 -13.50
C ASP A 147 -20.69 -4.08 -14.58
N GLN A 148 -20.77 -2.80 -14.23
CA GLN A 148 -20.51 -1.69 -15.15
C GLN A 148 -19.05 -1.66 -15.62
N MET A 149 -18.08 -1.89 -14.72
CA MET A 149 -16.65 -2.00 -15.07
C MET A 149 -16.43 -3.12 -16.10
N ARG A 150 -17.03 -4.30 -15.87
CA ARG A 150 -16.91 -5.46 -16.76
C ARG A 150 -17.63 -5.26 -18.09
N ALA A 151 -18.73 -4.51 -18.11
CA ALA A 151 -19.40 -4.13 -19.35
C ALA A 151 -18.52 -3.22 -20.22
N ALA A 152 -17.73 -2.33 -19.60
CA ALA A 152 -16.78 -1.47 -20.31
C ALA A 152 -15.50 -2.21 -20.72
N ASN A 153 -14.98 -3.08 -19.84
CA ASN A 153 -13.80 -3.90 -20.07
C ASN A 153 -14.00 -5.29 -19.42
N PRO A 154 -14.30 -6.34 -20.20
CA PRO A 154 -14.52 -7.69 -19.67
C PRO A 154 -13.31 -8.29 -18.95
N ALA A 155 -12.11 -7.73 -19.15
CA ALA A 155 -10.86 -8.14 -18.54
C ALA A 155 -10.39 -7.22 -17.38
N MET A 156 -11.23 -6.27 -16.96
CA MET A 156 -10.87 -5.29 -15.92
C MET A 156 -10.38 -5.99 -14.64
N THR A 157 -9.20 -5.60 -14.14
CA THR A 157 -8.77 -5.98 -12.80
C THR A 157 -9.30 -4.97 -11.78
N VAL A 158 -9.96 -5.44 -10.73
CA VAL A 158 -10.51 -4.58 -9.68
C VAL A 158 -9.77 -4.84 -8.38
N LEU A 159 -9.08 -3.83 -7.88
CA LEU A 159 -8.46 -3.84 -6.55
C LEU A 159 -9.40 -3.09 -5.61
N VAL A 160 -10.09 -3.80 -4.72
CA VAL A 160 -11.10 -3.23 -3.82
C VAL A 160 -10.54 -3.10 -2.41
N ALA A 161 -10.67 -1.94 -1.79
CA ALA A 161 -10.23 -1.74 -0.42
C ALA A 161 -11.20 -2.39 0.57
N LYS A 162 -10.68 -3.04 1.61
CA LYS A 162 -11.29 -2.85 2.94
C LYS A 162 -11.02 -1.41 3.31
N ILE A 163 -12.05 -0.59 3.51
CA ILE A 163 -11.85 0.85 3.71
C ILE A 163 -11.13 1.12 5.03
N ILE A 164 -10.38 2.23 5.09
CA ILE A 164 -9.71 2.67 6.32
C ILE A 164 -10.73 2.86 7.46
N PRO A 165 -10.35 2.70 8.74
CA PRO A 165 -11.23 3.02 9.84
C PRO A 165 -11.60 4.51 9.85
N MET A 166 -12.77 4.81 10.40
CA MET A 166 -13.18 6.18 10.70
C MET A 166 -13.76 6.26 12.12
N ASN A 167 -13.52 7.38 12.79
CA ASN A 167 -14.07 7.67 14.11
C ASN A 167 -14.20 9.19 14.31
N PRO A 168 -15.01 9.87 13.48
CA PRO A 168 -15.27 11.30 13.65
C PRO A 168 -16.14 11.55 14.89
N ALA A 169 -15.94 12.69 15.55
CA ALA A 169 -16.73 13.04 16.74
C ALA A 169 -18.25 13.13 16.45
N SER A 170 -18.63 13.43 15.21
CA SER A 170 -20.02 13.55 14.75
C SER A 170 -20.68 12.22 14.37
N CYS A 171 -19.97 11.10 14.39
CA CYS A 171 -20.54 9.77 14.15
C CYS A 171 -19.88 8.68 15.00
N PRO A 172 -20.29 8.53 16.27
CA PRO A 172 -19.72 7.52 17.17
C PRO A 172 -19.91 6.07 16.70
N GLU A 173 -20.96 5.78 15.94
CA GLU A 173 -21.24 4.44 15.44
C GLU A 173 -20.47 4.10 14.16
N CYS A 174 -19.86 5.09 13.50
CA CYS A 174 -19.23 4.91 12.19
C CYS A 174 -18.10 3.89 12.24
N GLY A 175 -17.28 3.86 13.31
CA GLY A 175 -16.22 2.87 13.45
C GLY A 175 -16.74 1.43 13.43
N GLN A 176 -17.82 1.14 14.16
CA GLN A 176 -18.44 -0.20 14.18
C GLN A 176 -19.12 -0.54 12.85
N ARG A 177 -19.76 0.45 12.20
CA ARG A 177 -20.35 0.27 10.87
C ARG A 177 -19.28 -0.03 9.82
N THR A 178 -18.10 0.58 9.91
CA THR A 178 -16.97 0.25 9.04
C THR A 178 -16.48 -1.18 9.28
N VAL A 179 -16.39 -1.63 10.53
CA VAL A 179 -16.07 -3.04 10.85
C VAL A 179 -17.08 -3.98 10.19
N ALA A 180 -18.37 -3.68 10.32
CA ALA A 180 -19.44 -4.50 9.74
C ALA A 180 -19.30 -4.61 8.21
N LEU A 181 -19.07 -3.51 7.50
CA LEU A 181 -18.81 -3.53 6.06
C LEU A 181 -17.56 -4.35 5.73
N ASN A 182 -16.42 -4.02 6.34
CA ASN A 182 -15.14 -4.67 6.04
C ASN A 182 -15.15 -6.18 6.30
N SER A 183 -15.92 -6.65 7.28
CA SER A 183 -16.08 -8.09 7.58
C SER A 183 -16.71 -8.90 6.44
N LEU A 184 -17.46 -8.25 5.55
CA LEU A 184 -18.19 -8.90 4.46
C LEU A 184 -17.49 -8.79 3.10
N ILE A 185 -16.50 -7.90 2.96
CA ILE A 185 -15.84 -7.61 1.66
C ILE A 185 -15.10 -8.84 1.12
N ASP A 186 -14.42 -9.62 1.96
CA ASP A 186 -13.69 -10.81 1.52
C ASP A 186 -14.62 -11.84 0.88
N GLY A 187 -15.74 -12.13 1.54
CA GLY A 187 -16.75 -13.08 1.03
C GLY A 187 -17.43 -12.57 -0.24
N TRP A 188 -17.76 -11.27 -0.29
CA TRP A 188 -18.32 -10.65 -1.49
C TRP A 188 -17.36 -10.71 -2.69
N ALA A 189 -16.10 -10.33 -2.49
CA ALA A 189 -15.09 -10.34 -3.54
C ALA A 189 -14.85 -11.77 -4.06
N ALA A 190 -14.72 -12.74 -3.17
CA ALA A 190 -14.59 -14.16 -3.52
C ALA A 190 -15.80 -14.67 -4.32
N GLY A 191 -17.01 -14.22 -4.00
CA GLY A 191 -18.24 -14.61 -4.71
C GLY A 191 -18.39 -13.97 -6.10
N LYS A 192 -17.72 -12.84 -6.37
CA LYS A 192 -17.88 -12.08 -7.62
C LYS A 192 -16.65 -12.12 -8.54
N THR A 193 -15.47 -12.47 -8.02
CA THR A 193 -14.22 -12.55 -8.79
C THR A 193 -14.29 -13.62 -9.89
N THR A 194 -13.62 -13.37 -11.03
CA THR A 194 -13.48 -14.36 -12.12
C THR A 194 -12.03 -14.39 -12.61
N ALA A 195 -11.66 -15.43 -13.35
CA ALA A 195 -10.32 -15.52 -13.94
C ALA A 195 -10.06 -14.40 -14.97
N ALA A 196 -11.09 -14.00 -15.72
CA ALA A 196 -10.99 -12.95 -16.74
C ALA A 196 -10.97 -11.54 -16.13
N SER A 197 -11.74 -11.30 -15.07
CA SER A 197 -11.83 -10.01 -14.38
C SER A 197 -11.68 -10.24 -12.86
N PRO A 198 -10.43 -10.34 -12.38
CA PRO A 198 -10.15 -10.64 -10.99
C PRO A 198 -10.51 -9.46 -10.09
N ILE A 199 -11.12 -9.77 -8.95
CA ILE A 199 -11.31 -8.86 -7.82
C ILE A 199 -10.31 -9.26 -6.73
N VAL A 200 -9.46 -8.34 -6.32
CA VAL A 200 -8.46 -8.53 -5.26
C VAL A 200 -8.77 -7.57 -4.12
N VAL A 201 -8.93 -8.10 -2.91
CA VAL A 201 -9.13 -7.29 -1.71
C VAL A 201 -7.78 -6.74 -1.24
N VAL A 202 -7.71 -5.43 -1.03
CA VAL A 202 -6.58 -4.71 -0.47
C VAL A 202 -6.96 -4.22 0.92
N ASP A 203 -6.31 -4.77 1.95
CA ASP A 203 -6.61 -4.42 3.33
C ASP A 203 -5.99 -3.06 3.72
N GLN A 204 -6.77 -1.99 3.60
CA GLN A 204 -6.39 -0.64 4.07
C GLN A 204 -6.73 -0.42 5.55
N TRP A 205 -7.43 -1.36 6.18
CA TRP A 205 -7.92 -1.23 7.55
C TRP A 205 -6.86 -1.65 8.58
N THR A 206 -6.25 -2.82 8.39
CA THR A 206 -5.38 -3.40 9.41
C THR A 206 -4.12 -2.55 9.64
N GLY A 207 -3.91 -2.13 10.89
CA GLY A 207 -2.76 -1.29 11.27
C GLY A 207 -2.94 0.21 10.97
N PHE A 208 -4.13 0.61 10.51
CA PHE A 208 -4.54 2.00 10.35
C PHE A 208 -5.27 2.48 11.61
N SER A 209 -4.97 3.69 12.06
CA SER A 209 -5.46 4.30 13.29
C SER A 209 -6.05 5.66 12.99
N THR A 210 -7.34 5.84 13.27
CA THR A 210 -8.02 7.12 13.03
C THR A 210 -7.36 8.26 13.80
N ALA A 211 -6.87 8.02 15.01
CA ALA A 211 -6.28 9.07 15.84
C ALA A 211 -4.93 9.60 15.31
N THR A 212 -4.15 8.76 14.62
CA THR A 212 -2.77 9.11 14.22
C THR A 212 -2.56 9.19 12.73
N ASP A 213 -3.42 8.52 11.97
CA ASP A 213 -3.30 8.41 10.51
C ASP A 213 -4.37 9.25 9.79
N THR A 214 -5.25 9.94 10.52
CA THR A 214 -6.20 10.92 9.98
C THR A 214 -6.01 12.27 10.66
N TYR A 215 -6.52 13.35 10.05
CA TYR A 215 -6.51 14.68 10.70
C TYR A 215 -7.87 15.07 11.29
N ASP A 216 -8.97 14.40 10.91
CA ASP A 216 -10.33 14.71 11.37
C ASP A 216 -11.13 13.46 11.85
N GLY A 217 -10.45 12.32 11.97
CA GLY A 217 -11.06 11.04 12.29
C GLY A 217 -11.49 10.23 11.07
N VAL A 218 -11.38 10.77 9.85
CA VAL A 218 -11.85 10.13 8.59
C VAL A 218 -10.83 10.20 7.47
N HIS A 219 -10.30 11.37 7.18
CA HIS A 219 -9.43 11.60 6.03
C HIS A 219 -7.95 11.42 6.40
N PRO A 220 -7.17 10.69 5.58
CA PRO A 220 -5.79 10.40 5.89
C PRO A 220 -4.96 11.68 6.01
N ASN A 221 -4.06 11.69 6.98
CA ASN A 221 -2.93 12.62 7.00
C ASN A 221 -1.72 11.99 6.28
N ALA A 222 -0.56 12.64 6.27
CA ALA A 222 0.62 12.12 5.59
C ALA A 222 1.04 10.69 6.01
N ALA A 223 0.86 10.30 7.28
CA ALA A 223 1.16 8.95 7.75
C ALA A 223 0.12 7.93 7.25
N GLY A 224 -1.16 8.29 7.29
CA GLY A 224 -2.22 7.49 6.68
C GLY A 224 -2.04 7.31 5.18
N ASP A 225 -1.65 8.38 4.49
CA ASP A 225 -1.38 8.36 3.07
C ASP A 225 -0.26 7.38 2.71
N GLN A 226 0.82 7.37 3.50
CA GLN A 226 1.92 6.43 3.32
C GLN A 226 1.45 4.99 3.52
N LYS A 227 0.69 4.70 4.58
CA LYS A 227 0.13 3.37 4.81
C LYS A 227 -0.78 2.93 3.66
N MET A 228 -1.62 3.83 3.15
CA MET A 228 -2.48 3.54 2.01
C MET A 228 -1.68 3.17 0.76
N SER A 229 -0.63 3.94 0.47
CA SER A 229 0.31 3.65 -0.62
C SER A 229 1.00 2.30 -0.44
N ASP A 230 1.47 1.98 0.77
CA ASP A 230 2.15 0.72 1.10
C ASP A 230 1.28 -0.52 0.87
N ARG A 231 -0.04 -0.40 1.10
CA ARG A 231 -1.00 -1.49 0.86
C ARG A 231 -1.40 -1.60 -0.61
N TRP A 232 -1.59 -0.48 -1.30
CA TRP A 232 -1.94 -0.49 -2.73
C TRP A 232 -0.80 -1.01 -3.60
N TYR A 233 0.43 -0.60 -3.32
CA TYR A 233 1.58 -0.86 -4.16
C TYR A 233 1.77 -2.34 -4.55
N PRO A 234 1.89 -3.31 -3.62
CA PRO A 234 2.12 -4.70 -4.00
C PRO A 234 0.95 -5.30 -4.80
N ALA A 235 -0.29 -4.91 -4.50
CA ALA A 235 -1.47 -5.37 -5.22
C ALA A 235 -1.52 -4.82 -6.65
N LEU A 236 -1.17 -3.54 -6.83
CA LEU A 236 -1.13 -2.91 -8.14
C LEU A 236 -0.01 -3.48 -9.00
N VAL A 237 1.21 -3.64 -8.48
CA VAL A 237 2.32 -4.27 -9.22
C VAL A 237 1.96 -5.68 -9.72
N ALA A 238 1.26 -6.46 -8.89
CA ALA A 238 0.77 -7.77 -9.30
C ALA A 238 -0.29 -7.70 -10.41
N ALA A 239 -1.12 -6.64 -10.44
CA ALA A 239 -2.10 -6.42 -11.50
C ALA A 239 -1.44 -5.97 -12.81
N LEU A 240 -0.46 -5.06 -12.75
CA LEU A 240 0.29 -4.58 -13.92
C LEU A 240 0.98 -5.74 -14.67
N SER A 241 1.49 -6.72 -13.93
CA SER A 241 2.15 -7.90 -14.50
C SER A 241 1.20 -8.82 -15.29
N ARG A 242 -0.13 -8.66 -15.15
CA ARG A 242 -1.13 -9.44 -15.91
C ARG A 242 -1.57 -8.76 -17.19
N THR A 243 -1.51 -7.43 -17.25
CA THR A 243 -2.00 -6.63 -18.39
C THR A 243 -0.94 -6.48 -19.47
N THR A 244 0.34 -6.67 -19.15
CA THR A 244 1.41 -6.70 -20.16
C THR A 244 1.41 -8.06 -20.90
N PRO A 245 1.30 -8.09 -22.24
CA PRO A 245 1.53 -9.32 -23.01
C PRO A 245 3.02 -9.68 -22.95
N GLY A 246 3.42 -10.48 -21.96
CA GLY A 246 4.73 -11.13 -21.95
C GLY A 246 4.75 -12.36 -22.87
N PRO A 247 5.90 -12.74 -23.46
CA PRO A 247 6.00 -13.94 -24.28
C PRO A 247 5.60 -15.16 -23.45
N THR A 248 4.69 -15.96 -23.97
CA THR A 248 4.19 -17.20 -23.36
C THR A 248 5.34 -18.18 -23.14
N THR A 249 5.95 -18.19 -21.96
CA THR A 249 6.65 -19.37 -21.48
C THR A 249 5.67 -20.19 -20.64
N SER A 250 5.11 -21.21 -21.30
CA SER A 250 4.30 -22.25 -20.68
C SER A 250 5.09 -22.92 -19.53
N PRO A 251 4.56 -23.00 -18.29
CA PRO A 251 5.24 -23.72 -17.23
C PRO A 251 5.07 -25.22 -17.48
N THR A 252 6.16 -25.90 -17.82
CA THR A 252 6.19 -27.37 -17.84
C THR A 252 6.27 -27.85 -16.39
N VAL A 253 5.22 -28.53 -15.94
CA VAL A 253 5.17 -29.23 -14.66
C VAL A 253 6.18 -30.39 -14.66
N SER A 254 7.01 -30.52 -13.63
CA SER A 254 7.77 -31.74 -13.36
C SER A 254 7.76 -32.02 -11.85
N PRO A 255 7.61 -33.29 -11.41
CA PRO A 255 7.05 -33.61 -10.10
C PRO A 255 8.08 -33.63 -8.95
N THR A 256 7.51 -33.48 -7.75
CA THR A 256 8.05 -33.65 -6.40
C THR A 256 9.06 -34.81 -6.24
N PRO A 257 10.09 -34.62 -5.40
CA PRO A 257 10.15 -35.45 -4.21
C PRO A 257 10.34 -34.64 -2.91
N SER A 258 9.81 -35.20 -1.82
CA SER A 258 9.97 -34.85 -0.42
C SER A 258 10.62 -36.07 0.28
N PRO A 259 11.17 -36.03 1.52
CA PRO A 259 11.53 -34.91 2.40
C PRO A 259 12.98 -35.01 2.95
N THR A 260 13.31 -34.07 3.87
CA THR A 260 14.28 -34.16 4.99
C THR A 260 15.64 -33.51 4.74
N VAL A 261 15.92 -32.37 5.39
CA VAL A 261 16.95 -32.20 6.46
C VAL A 261 16.60 -30.97 7.31
N SER A 262 16.62 -31.13 8.62
CA SER A 262 16.53 -30.08 9.65
C SER A 262 17.85 -29.30 9.75
N PRO A 263 17.84 -27.96 9.85
CA PRO A 263 18.97 -27.22 10.39
C PRO A 263 18.73 -26.75 11.83
N SER A 264 19.79 -26.93 12.62
CA SER A 264 20.06 -26.49 13.99
C SER A 264 19.85 -24.97 14.19
N PRO A 265 19.44 -24.51 15.39
CA PRO A 265 19.15 -23.10 15.64
C PRO A 265 20.44 -22.28 15.82
N THR A 266 20.56 -21.18 15.08
CA THR A 266 21.55 -20.14 15.32
C THR A 266 21.13 -19.24 16.49
N THR A 267 22.10 -18.97 17.35
CA THR A 267 22.01 -18.25 18.63
C THR A 267 21.54 -16.80 18.47
N SER A 268 20.45 -16.47 19.16
CA SER A 268 19.95 -15.10 19.38
C SER A 268 20.80 -14.38 20.45
N PRO A 269 21.17 -13.09 20.29
CA PRO A 269 21.83 -12.34 21.35
C PRO A 269 20.86 -12.04 22.51
N SER A 270 21.44 -12.11 23.71
CA SER A 270 20.83 -12.04 25.04
C SER A 270 20.07 -10.73 25.35
N PRO A 271 18.91 -10.78 26.04
CA PRO A 271 18.25 -9.59 26.57
C PRO A 271 18.92 -9.12 27.87
N THR A 272 19.25 -7.83 27.94
CA THR A 272 19.80 -7.18 29.13
C THR A 272 18.73 -7.08 30.24
N ALA A 273 19.17 -7.30 31.47
CA ALA A 273 18.42 -7.53 32.71
C ALA A 273 17.07 -6.79 32.88
N SER A 274 16.02 -7.57 33.15
CA SER A 274 14.74 -7.12 33.71
C SER A 274 14.85 -7.04 35.25
N PRO A 275 14.32 -6.00 35.91
CA PRO A 275 14.24 -5.99 37.37
C PRO A 275 13.24 -7.05 37.87
N THR A 276 13.51 -7.51 39.09
CA THR A 276 12.83 -8.55 39.88
C THR A 276 11.31 -8.32 39.99
N PRO A 277 10.46 -9.37 39.93
CA PRO A 277 9.01 -9.22 39.96
C PRO A 277 8.52 -8.84 41.36
N THR A 278 8.04 -7.61 41.50
CA THR A 278 7.17 -7.23 42.61
C THR A 278 5.83 -7.92 42.43
N ALA A 279 5.26 -8.45 43.52
CA ALA A 279 3.91 -9.00 43.59
C ALA A 279 2.88 -7.93 43.20
N GLY A 280 2.60 -7.83 41.90
CA GLY A 280 1.66 -6.89 41.32
C GLY A 280 1.58 -7.20 39.84
N GLY A 281 0.44 -7.72 39.40
CA GLY A 281 0.26 -8.31 38.07
C GLY A 281 0.50 -7.39 36.88
N CYS A 282 0.90 -6.13 37.02
CA CYS A 282 1.20 -5.25 35.88
C CYS A 282 2.71 -5.09 35.65
N THR A 283 3.14 -5.30 34.41
CA THR A 283 4.50 -5.00 33.93
C THR A 283 4.42 -4.06 32.73
N ALA A 284 5.45 -3.26 32.50
CA ALA A 284 5.54 -2.40 31.33
C ALA A 284 6.94 -2.48 30.70
N THR A 285 7.01 -2.32 29.39
CA THR A 285 8.27 -2.25 28.63
C THR A 285 8.21 -1.09 27.66
N TRP A 286 9.34 -0.41 27.44
CA TRP A 286 9.43 0.76 26.56
C TRP A 286 10.39 0.47 25.40
N ARG A 287 10.02 0.91 24.20
CA ARG A 287 10.93 1.04 23.05
C ARG A 287 10.78 2.39 22.33
N VAL A 288 11.79 2.76 21.56
CA VAL A 288 11.73 3.87 20.62
C VAL A 288 11.14 3.36 19.31
N ALA A 289 10.04 3.97 18.87
CA ALA A 289 9.39 3.61 17.60
C ALA A 289 9.86 4.49 16.43
N GLY A 290 10.41 5.68 16.71
CA GLY A 290 10.97 6.60 15.73
C GLY A 290 11.70 7.77 16.39
N GLN A 291 12.59 8.42 15.65
CA GLN A 291 13.31 9.62 16.09
C GLN A 291 13.59 10.56 14.92
N TRP A 292 13.60 11.86 15.16
CA TRP A 292 13.87 12.90 14.17
C TRP A 292 14.63 14.08 14.81
N PRO A 293 15.17 15.03 14.02
CA PRO A 293 15.80 16.22 14.58
C PRO A 293 14.83 16.98 15.48
N GLY A 294 15.14 17.04 16.78
CA GLY A 294 14.35 17.76 17.78
C GLY A 294 13.21 16.97 18.43
N GLY A 295 13.02 15.67 18.14
CA GLY A 295 12.02 14.87 18.84
C GLY A 295 12.11 13.37 18.61
N PHE A 296 11.34 12.61 19.38
CA PHE A 296 11.27 11.17 19.26
C PHE A 296 9.90 10.61 19.66
N GLN A 297 9.65 9.38 19.25
CA GLN A 297 8.47 8.62 19.58
C GLN A 297 8.83 7.46 20.51
N GLY A 298 8.24 7.46 21.71
CA GLY A 298 8.27 6.35 22.64
C GLY A 298 7.00 5.50 22.56
N GLU A 299 7.14 4.19 22.71
CA GLU A 299 6.01 3.26 22.81
C GLU A 299 6.18 2.34 24.01
N VAL A 300 5.16 2.28 24.87
CA VAL A 300 5.14 1.45 26.07
C VAL A 300 4.09 0.35 25.94
N THR A 301 4.53 -0.89 26.07
CA THR A 301 3.65 -2.07 26.16
C THR A 301 3.39 -2.40 27.62
N VAL A 302 2.12 -2.45 28.00
CA VAL A 302 1.63 -2.81 29.33
C VAL A 302 1.08 -4.22 29.29
N ARG A 303 1.51 -5.09 30.19
CA ARG A 303 1.12 -6.49 30.24
C ARG A 303 0.67 -6.92 31.63
N ASN A 304 -0.41 -7.67 31.69
CA ASN A 304 -0.82 -8.38 32.89
C ASN A 304 -0.03 -9.69 33.03
N GLY A 305 1.00 -9.71 33.89
CA GLY A 305 1.77 -10.90 34.25
C GLY A 305 1.19 -11.71 35.42
N GLY A 306 0.09 -11.26 36.02
CA GLY A 306 -0.60 -11.95 37.12
C GLY A 306 -1.59 -13.02 36.66
N ALA A 307 -2.14 -13.77 37.62
CA ALA A 307 -3.13 -14.82 37.38
C ALA A 307 -4.59 -14.34 37.41
N ALA A 308 -4.85 -13.07 37.79
CA ALA A 308 -6.17 -12.46 37.83
C ALA A 308 -6.26 -11.29 36.82
N PRO A 309 -7.44 -11.00 36.25
CA PRO A 309 -7.62 -9.83 35.40
C PRO A 309 -7.40 -8.53 36.20
N ILE A 310 -6.85 -7.51 35.54
CA ILE A 310 -6.73 -6.16 36.08
C ILE A 310 -7.75 -5.25 35.39
N ALA A 311 -8.32 -4.28 36.12
CA ALA A 311 -9.35 -3.39 35.60
C ALA A 311 -8.75 -2.10 35.01
N GLY A 312 -7.61 -1.68 35.51
CA GLY A 312 -6.83 -0.59 34.96
C GLY A 312 -5.33 -0.75 35.20
N TRP A 313 -4.56 0.16 34.62
CA TRP A 313 -3.13 0.21 34.79
C TRP A 313 -2.63 1.65 34.85
N THR A 314 -1.51 1.85 35.52
CA THR A 314 -0.80 3.13 35.56
C THR A 314 0.69 2.88 35.42
N VAL A 315 1.28 3.48 34.40
CA VAL A 315 2.71 3.43 34.13
C VAL A 315 3.36 4.76 34.53
N ARG A 316 4.56 4.69 35.12
CA ARG A 316 5.39 5.86 35.38
C ARG A 316 6.81 5.67 34.86
N PHE A 317 7.36 6.72 34.24
CA PHE A 317 8.73 6.74 33.73
C PHE A 317 9.26 8.18 33.66
N PRO A 318 10.57 8.42 33.78
CA PRO A 318 11.15 9.74 33.62
C PRO A 318 11.53 10.05 32.16
N LEU A 319 11.55 11.33 31.78
CA LEU A 319 12.23 11.88 30.60
C LEU A 319 13.45 12.70 31.02
N SER A 320 14.35 13.02 30.09
CA SER A 320 15.49 13.90 30.38
C SER A 320 15.03 15.33 30.71
N ALA A 321 15.85 16.07 31.48
CA ALA A 321 15.52 17.45 31.85
C ALA A 321 15.30 18.32 30.60
N GLY A 322 14.23 19.12 30.62
CA GLY A 322 13.82 19.95 29.49
C GLY A 322 12.82 19.28 28.53
N GLN A 323 12.83 17.94 28.43
CA GLN A 323 11.91 17.23 27.53
C GLN A 323 10.47 17.26 28.04
N ARG A 324 9.53 17.36 27.11
CA ARG A 324 8.10 17.36 27.33
C ARG A 324 7.43 16.39 26.38
N ILE A 325 6.44 15.68 26.90
CA ILE A 325 5.50 14.97 26.05
C ILE A 325 4.62 16.01 25.39
N SER A 326 4.71 16.12 24.07
CA SER A 326 3.87 17.00 23.27
C SER A 326 2.55 16.31 22.90
N GLN A 327 2.57 14.98 22.82
CA GLN A 327 1.41 14.18 22.45
C GLN A 327 1.53 12.78 23.04
N ALA A 328 0.43 12.21 23.50
CA ALA A 328 0.33 10.80 23.86
C ALA A 328 -0.97 10.22 23.34
N TRP A 329 -1.01 8.90 23.15
CA TRP A 329 -2.20 8.18 22.69
C TRP A 329 -2.33 6.85 23.41
N SER A 330 -3.57 6.35 23.52
CA SER A 330 -3.91 5.10 24.23
C SER A 330 -3.53 5.10 25.73
N ALA A 331 -3.25 6.27 26.29
CA ALA A 331 -3.10 6.52 27.72
C ALA A 331 -3.42 7.99 28.03
N ASP A 332 -3.99 8.25 29.21
CA ASP A 332 -4.07 9.59 29.79
C ASP A 332 -2.73 9.92 30.44
N VAL A 333 -1.96 10.82 29.80
CA VAL A 333 -0.59 11.14 30.19
C VAL A 333 -0.53 12.51 30.86
N THR A 334 0.08 12.53 32.05
CA THR A 334 0.44 13.76 32.76
C THR A 334 1.94 13.79 33.00
N GLN A 335 2.54 14.97 32.94
CA GLN A 335 3.96 15.15 33.20
C GLN A 335 4.18 16.25 34.25
N SER A 336 4.98 15.96 35.26
CA SER A 336 5.43 16.94 36.25
C SER A 336 6.95 16.88 36.36
N GLY A 337 7.62 17.98 35.98
CA GLY A 337 9.07 17.99 35.80
C GLY A 337 9.50 16.95 34.77
N THR A 338 10.36 16.02 35.17
CA THR A 338 10.81 14.90 34.33
C THR A 338 9.90 13.68 34.44
N THR A 339 8.99 13.62 35.41
CA THR A 339 8.20 12.41 35.69
C THR A 339 6.93 12.38 34.85
N VAL A 340 6.79 11.34 34.03
CA VAL A 340 5.59 11.04 33.25
C VAL A 340 4.75 9.99 33.99
N THR A 341 3.44 10.22 34.06
CA THR A 341 2.44 9.28 34.57
C THR A 341 1.38 9.04 33.50
N ALA A 342 1.30 7.80 33.00
CA ALA A 342 0.37 7.36 31.99
C ALA A 342 -0.68 6.41 32.61
N ARG A 343 -1.96 6.74 32.52
CA ARG A 343 -3.07 5.88 32.96
C ARG A 343 -3.77 5.30 31.75
N ASN A 344 -4.39 4.12 31.89
CA ASN A 344 -5.16 3.53 30.81
C ASN A 344 -6.27 4.47 30.33
N ALA A 345 -6.54 4.46 29.03
CA ALA A 345 -7.78 5.01 28.49
C ALA A 345 -8.97 4.14 28.93
N SER A 346 -10.18 4.67 28.80
CA SER A 346 -11.42 4.00 29.24
C SER A 346 -11.63 2.60 28.62
N TRP A 347 -11.01 2.32 27.47
CA TRP A 347 -11.23 1.12 26.67
C TRP A 347 -10.08 0.10 26.70
N ASN A 348 -8.92 0.44 27.27
CA ASN A 348 -7.75 -0.47 27.33
C ASN A 348 -7.23 -0.75 28.74
N GLY A 349 -8.00 -0.39 29.79
CA GLY A 349 -7.63 -0.68 31.18
C GLY A 349 -7.74 -2.15 31.55
N ALA A 350 -8.81 -2.81 31.08
CA ALA A 350 -9.09 -4.19 31.43
C ALA A 350 -8.16 -5.15 30.69
N LEU A 351 -7.27 -5.85 31.40
CA LEU A 351 -6.37 -6.85 30.84
C LEU A 351 -6.55 -8.19 31.56
N ALA A 352 -6.96 -9.22 30.82
CA ALA A 352 -6.96 -10.60 31.29
C ALA A 352 -5.52 -11.08 31.59
N PRO A 353 -5.33 -12.17 32.36
CA PRO A 353 -4.02 -12.78 32.55
C PRO A 353 -3.27 -12.98 31.22
N ALA A 354 -1.98 -12.63 31.19
CA ALA A 354 -1.10 -12.63 30.02
C ALA A 354 -1.46 -11.65 28.89
N ALA A 355 -2.61 -10.97 28.94
CA ALA A 355 -2.99 -9.97 27.93
C ALA A 355 -2.12 -8.71 28.03
N GLN A 356 -2.02 -8.00 26.91
CA GLN A 356 -1.24 -6.79 26.79
C GLN A 356 -1.98 -5.70 26.03
N THR A 357 -1.64 -4.45 26.30
CA THR A 357 -2.00 -3.29 25.49
C THR A 357 -0.77 -2.41 25.32
N THR A 358 -0.89 -1.41 24.45
CA THR A 358 0.20 -0.52 24.12
C THR A 358 -0.31 0.92 24.12
N PHE A 359 0.52 1.83 24.58
CA PHE A 359 0.34 3.27 24.39
C PHE A 359 1.63 3.89 23.87
N GLY A 360 1.54 5.08 23.27
CA GLY A 360 2.72 5.78 22.78
C GLY A 360 2.66 7.27 23.03
N PHE A 361 3.79 7.93 22.80
CA PHE A 361 3.94 9.35 23.00
C PHE A 361 5.02 9.94 22.10
N LEU A 362 4.88 11.22 21.78
CA LEU A 362 5.92 12.05 21.19
C LEU A 362 6.50 12.95 22.28
N ALA A 363 7.82 13.06 22.30
CA ALA A 363 8.53 14.00 23.17
C ALA A 363 9.59 14.77 22.39
N ASP A 364 9.85 16.01 22.82
CA ASP A 364 10.90 16.84 22.24
C ASP A 364 12.30 16.41 22.71
N GLY A 365 13.30 16.80 21.92
CA GLY A 365 14.70 16.52 22.18
C GLY A 365 15.15 15.13 21.73
N ALA A 366 16.35 14.73 22.17
CA ALA A 366 16.94 13.44 21.81
C ALA A 366 16.39 12.31 22.68
N VAL A 367 16.31 11.09 22.14
CA VAL A 367 15.96 9.90 22.93
C VAL A 367 16.87 9.79 24.17
N PRO A 368 16.32 9.60 25.38
CA PRO A 368 17.12 9.35 26.58
C PRO A 368 18.03 8.13 26.43
N SER A 369 19.30 8.29 26.80
CA SER A 369 20.28 7.19 26.81
C SER A 369 20.96 7.11 28.18
N PRO A 370 20.83 5.98 28.92
CA PRO A 370 20.06 4.78 28.56
C PRO A 370 18.54 5.02 28.60
N VAL A 371 17.78 4.16 27.93
CA VAL A 371 16.30 4.21 27.97
C VAL A 371 15.82 4.04 29.43
N PRO A 372 15.00 4.96 29.95
CA PRO A 372 14.55 4.92 31.32
C PRO A 372 13.75 3.67 31.70
N ALA A 373 13.94 3.26 32.95
CA ALA A 373 13.12 2.23 33.56
C ALA A 373 11.67 2.70 33.66
N VAL A 374 10.73 1.81 33.30
CA VAL A 374 9.30 2.02 33.43
C VAL A 374 8.75 1.19 34.58
N THR A 375 7.83 1.76 35.35
CA THR A 375 7.13 1.06 36.44
C THR A 375 5.65 0.95 36.09
N CYS A 376 4.99 -0.16 36.44
CA CYS A 376 3.54 -0.30 36.29
C CYS A 376 2.87 -0.70 37.60
N ALA A 377 1.69 -0.15 37.85
CA ALA A 377 0.77 -0.59 38.89
C ALA A 377 -0.58 -0.98 38.26
N ALA A 378 -1.15 -2.10 38.72
CA ALA A 378 -2.54 -2.45 38.43
C ALA A 378 -3.47 -1.63 39.34
N ASN A 379 -4.62 -1.21 38.81
CA ASN A 379 -5.66 -0.51 39.56
C ASN A 379 -6.97 -1.28 39.56
#